data_AF-A0A520HTQ3-F1
#
_entry.id   AF-A0A520HTQ3-F1
#
_cell.length_a   1.000
_cell.length_b   1.000
_cell.length_c   1.000
_cell.angle_alpha   90.00
_cell.angle_beta   90.00
_cell.angle_gamma   90.00
#
_symmetry.space_group_name_H-M   'P 1'
#
loop_
_entity.id
_entity.type
_entity.pdbx_description
1 polymer ?
#
loop_
_entity_poly.entity_id
_entity_poly.type
_entity_poly.pdbx_seq_one_letter_code
_entity_poly.pdbx_strand_id
1 'polypeptide(L)'
;KTIAVISVDPSKKKTGGALLGDRIRMNSISSPRAYMRSLATRESDKALSQYVQDAIDICREAGYDFIILESAGVGQSDASILDYCDISMYVMTPEYGAPSQLEKINMLDYADVICLNKFDKAGALDALHDVRKQYKRNHTLWDAKDDELPVVGTIAAQFNDAGVNELFERLMEKVNEKTGIVFHGEILHHPHTEETASQSTIIPPKRVRYLAEIAETIAEYDSWVEEQSKLATKLYQLDGVQSLAGEEQHELREKLGKLKAAIEEQLVPANKKLVSGWADMLDRYKKEFYEFKVRDKIINQPLTYKSLSGTIIPKVLLPKYKDWGDILKWQLQENVPGEFPFTAGVFPLKREGEDPTRMFAGEGGPERTNRRFHYVSLGQPAKRLSTAFDSVTLYGEDPAYRPDIYGKVGNSGVSIATVDDAKKLYSGFDLCDPKTSVSMTINGPAPMLLAFFMNAAIDQQCEKY
;
A
#
# COMPACT_ATOMS: atom_id res chain seq x y z
N LYS A 1 2.25 23.07 31.55
CA LYS A 1 2.16 24.04 30.44
C LYS A 1 0.98 23.65 29.56
N THR A 2 0.19 24.62 29.13
CA THR A 2 -1.04 24.49 28.34
C THR A 2 -0.89 25.21 27.00
N ILE A 3 -1.54 24.70 25.96
CA ILE A 3 -1.41 25.22 24.60
C ILE A 3 -2.80 25.56 24.03
N ALA A 4 -2.91 26.73 23.40
CA ALA A 4 -4.05 27.09 22.58
C ALA A 4 -3.64 27.11 21.10
N VAL A 5 -4.47 26.54 20.23
CA VAL A 5 -4.26 26.51 18.78
C VAL A 5 -5.42 27.23 18.10
N ILE A 6 -5.12 28.27 17.33
CA ILE A 6 -6.08 29.01 16.52
C ILE A 6 -5.70 28.76 15.07
N SER A 7 -6.49 27.97 14.33
CA SER A 7 -6.25 27.72 12.90
C SER A 7 -7.28 28.44 12.05
N VAL A 8 -6.84 29.05 10.96
CA VAL A 8 -7.70 29.82 10.04
C VAL A 8 -7.74 29.13 8.68
N ASP A 9 -8.94 28.74 8.26
CA ASP A 9 -9.19 28.12 6.95
C ASP A 9 -9.90 29.09 5.99
N PRO A 10 -9.66 29.01 4.66
CA PRO A 10 -10.28 29.91 3.69
C PRO A 10 -11.79 29.65 3.51
N SER A 11 -12.57 30.72 3.42
CA SER A 11 -14.01 30.65 3.14
C SER A 11 -14.35 30.51 1.66
N LYS A 12 -15.39 29.74 1.33
CA LYS A 12 -15.94 29.65 -0.05
C LYS A 12 -16.98 30.75 -0.30
N LYS A 13 -16.60 31.75 -1.09
CA LYS A 13 -17.45 32.90 -1.46
C LYS A 13 -18.81 32.51 -2.08
N LYS A 14 -18.86 31.41 -2.85
CA LYS A 14 -20.08 30.96 -3.55
C LYS A 14 -21.16 30.43 -2.61
N THR A 15 -20.78 29.77 -1.52
CA THR A 15 -21.73 29.12 -0.59
C THR A 15 -21.86 29.86 0.73
N GLY A 16 -20.95 30.79 1.05
CA GLY A 16 -20.87 31.48 2.34
C GLY A 16 -20.33 30.63 3.49
N GLY A 17 -20.09 29.33 3.25
CA GLY A 17 -19.51 28.41 4.23
C GLY A 17 -17.99 28.27 4.10
N ALA A 18 -17.39 27.56 5.06
CA ALA A 18 -15.97 27.19 5.05
C ALA A 18 -15.82 25.71 5.42
N LEU A 19 -14.81 25.04 4.86
CA LEU A 19 -14.39 23.72 5.31
C LEU A 19 -13.24 23.96 6.27
N LEU A 20 -13.50 23.81 7.57
CA LEU A 20 -12.48 23.95 8.62
C LEU A 20 -11.72 22.62 8.74
N GLY A 21 -10.74 22.43 7.86
CA GLY A 21 -10.03 21.19 7.64
C GLY A 21 -8.90 20.94 8.62
N ASP A 22 -8.30 21.98 9.23
CA ASP A 22 -7.05 21.82 9.98
C ASP A 22 -7.18 20.87 11.18
N ARG A 23 -8.31 20.91 11.89
CA ARG A 23 -8.56 20.05 13.06
C ARG A 23 -8.50 18.56 12.73
N ILE A 24 -8.82 18.15 11.50
CA ILE A 24 -8.80 16.73 11.11
C ILE A 24 -7.37 16.15 11.11
N ARG A 25 -6.34 17.01 11.07
CA ARG A 25 -4.92 16.61 11.07
C ARG A 25 -4.32 16.59 12.48
N MET A 26 -5.02 17.15 13.47
CA MET A 26 -4.51 17.34 14.81
C MET A 26 -4.75 16.10 15.68
N ASN A 27 -3.83 15.13 15.62
CA ASN A 27 -3.92 13.91 16.43
C ASN A 27 -3.49 14.13 17.89
N SER A 28 -2.59 15.09 18.15
CA SER A 28 -1.96 15.31 19.46
C SER A 28 -2.70 16.29 20.38
N ILE A 29 -3.83 16.86 19.94
CA ILE A 29 -4.60 17.84 20.74
C ILE A 29 -5.64 17.20 21.65
N SER A 30 -5.81 15.87 21.61
CA SER A 30 -6.74 15.14 22.50
C SER A 30 -6.17 15.03 23.92
N SER A 31 -6.05 16.18 24.60
CA SER A 31 -5.42 16.34 25.91
C SER A 31 -6.11 17.48 26.66
N PRO A 32 -6.38 17.35 27.97
CA PRO A 32 -6.92 18.46 28.78
C PRO A 32 -6.03 19.70 28.81
N ARG A 33 -4.75 19.57 28.41
CA ARG A 33 -3.78 20.69 28.35
C ARG A 33 -3.81 21.44 27.02
N ALA A 34 -4.61 21.01 26.06
CA ALA A 34 -4.69 21.60 24.72
C ALA A 34 -6.11 22.10 24.44
N TYR A 35 -6.19 23.29 23.84
CA TYR A 35 -7.41 23.83 23.27
C TYR A 35 -7.16 24.17 21.81
N MET A 36 -8.14 23.92 20.94
CA MET A 36 -8.07 24.31 19.54
C MET A 36 -9.37 24.97 19.10
N ARG A 37 -9.26 26.10 18.40
CA ARG A 37 -10.37 26.77 17.72
C ARG A 37 -10.05 26.97 16.24
N SER A 38 -10.91 26.42 15.39
CA SER A 38 -10.87 26.72 13.96
C SER A 38 -11.73 27.95 13.65
N LEU A 39 -11.16 28.87 12.88
CA LEU A 39 -11.78 30.09 12.37
C LEU A 39 -11.82 30.04 10.84
N ALA A 40 -12.72 30.81 10.25
CA ALA A 40 -12.76 30.99 8.81
C ALA A 40 -12.29 32.41 8.47
N THR A 41 -11.62 32.59 7.34
CA THR A 41 -11.22 33.93 6.86
C THR A 41 -12.44 34.84 6.65
N ARG A 42 -13.57 34.27 6.19
CA ARG A 42 -14.83 34.98 5.82
C ARG A 42 -14.70 36.01 4.70
N GLU A 43 -13.49 36.25 4.21
CA GLU A 43 -13.17 37.04 3.02
C GLU A 43 -12.31 36.18 2.07
N SER A 44 -12.35 36.45 0.76
CA SER A 44 -11.68 35.62 -0.25
C SER A 44 -10.18 35.88 -0.37
N ASP A 45 -9.71 37.06 0.04
CA ASP A 45 -8.38 37.56 -0.33
C ASP A 45 -7.51 37.85 0.92
N LYS A 46 -7.84 37.26 2.07
CA LYS A 46 -7.12 37.43 3.34
C LYS A 46 -6.64 36.10 3.91
N ALA A 47 -5.45 36.12 4.52
CA ALA A 47 -4.90 34.97 5.26
C ALA A 47 -5.57 34.72 6.62
N LEU A 48 -6.12 35.78 7.22
CA LEU A 48 -6.59 35.80 8.60
C LEU A 48 -8.06 36.23 8.70
N SER A 49 -8.70 35.80 9.79
CA SER A 49 -10.04 36.28 10.17
C SER A 49 -9.95 37.66 10.81
N GLN A 50 -10.97 38.50 10.63
CA GLN A 50 -11.06 39.79 11.31
C GLN A 50 -11.00 39.69 12.84
N TYR A 51 -11.37 38.53 13.40
CA TYR A 51 -11.43 38.28 14.85
C TYR A 51 -10.24 37.50 15.41
N VAL A 52 -9.13 37.43 14.66
CA VAL A 52 -7.92 36.70 15.13
C VAL A 52 -7.35 37.35 16.40
N GLN A 53 -7.24 38.69 16.45
CA GLN A 53 -6.74 39.38 17.63
C GLN A 53 -7.59 39.09 18.87
N ASP A 54 -8.92 39.23 18.76
CA ASP A 54 -9.84 38.94 19.86
C ASP A 54 -9.70 37.48 20.35
N ALA A 55 -9.52 36.53 19.43
CA ALA A 55 -9.33 35.13 19.80
C ALA A 55 -8.01 34.88 20.54
N ILE A 56 -6.93 35.56 20.14
CA ILE A 56 -5.63 35.52 20.82
C ILE A 56 -5.77 36.12 22.23
N ASP A 57 -6.39 37.29 22.35
CA ASP A 57 -6.53 37.99 23.63
C ASP A 57 -7.36 37.19 24.62
N ILE A 58 -8.44 36.53 24.17
CA ILE A 58 -9.21 35.59 24.99
C ILE A 58 -8.32 34.43 25.48
N CYS A 59 -7.48 33.86 24.62
CA CYS A 59 -6.58 32.77 25.03
C CYS A 59 -5.50 33.25 26.02
N ARG A 60 -5.01 34.48 25.88
CA ARG A 60 -4.09 35.11 26.83
C ARG A 60 -4.76 35.32 28.19
N GLU A 61 -5.97 35.89 28.22
CA GLU A 61 -6.75 36.09 29.45
C GLU A 61 -7.12 34.77 30.14
N ALA A 62 -7.37 33.71 29.37
CA ALA A 62 -7.60 32.37 29.87
C ALA A 62 -6.35 31.69 30.47
N GLY A 63 -5.18 32.32 30.36
CA GLY A 63 -3.94 31.87 30.99
C GLY A 63 -3.24 30.71 30.27
N TYR A 64 -3.44 30.56 28.95
CA TYR A 64 -2.67 29.58 28.17
C TYR A 64 -1.19 29.96 28.10
N ASP A 65 -0.30 28.97 28.27
CA ASP A 65 1.15 29.21 28.31
C ASP A 65 1.77 29.45 26.91
N PHE A 66 1.16 28.91 25.85
CA PHE A 66 1.64 29.03 24.48
C PHE A 66 0.46 29.07 23.51
N ILE A 67 0.44 30.05 22.59
CA ILE A 67 -0.63 30.22 21.61
C ILE A 67 -0.04 30.05 20.21
N ILE A 68 -0.59 29.10 19.45
CA ILE A 68 -0.21 28.83 18.06
C ILE A 68 -1.29 29.40 17.15
N LEU A 69 -0.90 30.28 16.24
CA LEU A 69 -1.76 30.78 15.17
C LEU A 69 -1.32 30.18 13.83
N GLU A 70 -2.23 29.48 13.17
CA GLU A 70 -2.05 28.98 11.80
C GLU A 70 -2.94 29.80 10.87
N SER A 71 -2.33 30.47 9.89
CA SER A 71 -3.06 31.24 8.87
C SER A 71 -3.56 30.33 7.74
N ALA A 72 -4.54 30.82 6.97
CA ALA A 72 -4.90 30.18 5.72
C ALA A 72 -3.72 30.23 4.74
N GLY A 73 -3.60 29.22 3.88
CA GLY A 73 -2.60 29.22 2.81
C GLY A 73 -2.77 30.43 1.89
N VAL A 74 -1.77 31.30 1.86
CA VAL A 74 -1.77 32.55 1.08
C VAL A 74 -0.62 32.61 0.10
N GLY A 75 -0.74 33.54 -0.86
CA GLY A 75 0.26 33.75 -1.89
C GLY A 75 1.59 34.29 -1.34
N GLN A 76 2.60 34.29 -2.20
CA GLN A 76 4.00 34.61 -1.86
C GLN A 76 4.21 36.00 -1.21
N SER A 77 3.26 36.93 -1.34
CA SER A 77 3.37 38.31 -0.86
C SER A 77 2.73 38.59 0.51
N ASP A 78 1.97 37.65 1.07
CA ASP A 78 1.27 37.89 2.34
C ASP A 78 2.22 37.67 3.54
N ALA A 79 2.28 38.67 4.43
CA ALA A 79 3.03 38.61 5.68
C ALA A 79 2.17 39.14 6.85
N SER A 80 0.84 39.08 6.70
CA SER A 80 -0.12 39.69 7.65
C SER A 80 -0.09 39.04 9.03
N ILE A 81 0.42 37.81 9.14
CA ILE A 81 0.55 37.08 10.41
C ILE A 81 1.52 37.74 11.39
N LEU A 82 2.50 38.51 10.88
CA LEU A 82 3.53 39.15 11.70
C LEU A 82 2.96 40.16 12.71
N ASP A 83 1.81 40.78 12.39
CA ASP A 83 1.14 41.72 13.29
C ASP A 83 0.48 41.04 14.51
N TYR A 84 0.36 39.71 14.49
CA TYR A 84 -0.38 38.92 15.49
C TYR A 84 0.49 37.90 16.25
N CYS A 85 1.81 37.86 16.01
CA CYS A 85 2.69 36.86 16.62
C CYS A 85 4.01 37.45 17.15
N ASP A 86 4.52 36.89 18.24
CA ASP A 86 5.85 37.23 18.78
C ASP A 86 6.98 36.53 18.00
N ILE A 87 6.72 35.30 17.53
CA ILE A 87 7.61 34.45 16.74
C ILE A 87 6.88 33.99 15.49
N SER A 88 7.55 34.04 14.34
CA SER A 88 6.97 33.63 13.06
C SER A 88 7.68 32.42 12.46
N MET A 89 6.91 31.47 11.92
CA MET A 89 7.42 30.31 11.19
C MET A 89 6.83 30.27 9.78
N TYR A 90 7.69 30.19 8.77
CA TYR A 90 7.25 30.01 7.39
C TYR A 90 7.40 28.56 6.94
N VAL A 91 6.29 27.95 6.53
CA VAL A 91 6.27 26.55 6.05
C VAL A 91 6.14 26.55 4.54
N MET A 92 7.05 25.85 3.85
CA MET A 92 7.03 25.70 2.39
C MET A 92 7.39 24.27 1.96
N THR A 93 7.20 23.96 0.68
CA THR A 93 7.57 22.68 0.07
C THR A 93 8.76 22.84 -0.88
N PRO A 94 9.50 21.76 -1.20
CA PRO A 94 10.55 21.80 -2.24
C PRO A 94 10.07 22.28 -3.62
N GLU A 95 8.77 22.18 -3.89
CA GLU A 95 8.18 22.60 -5.16
C GLU A 95 7.80 24.10 -5.16
N TYR A 96 8.77 25.01 -5.31
CA TYR A 96 8.54 26.46 -5.42
C TYR A 96 8.80 27.03 -6.84
N GLY A 97 9.14 26.17 -7.80
CA GLY A 97 9.49 26.56 -9.16
C GLY A 97 10.96 26.94 -9.29
N ALA A 98 11.27 28.05 -9.98
CA ALA A 98 12.64 28.50 -10.17
C ALA A 98 13.19 29.18 -8.89
N PRO A 99 14.51 29.14 -8.64
CA PRO A 99 15.14 29.82 -7.50
C PRO A 99 14.81 31.31 -7.41
N SER A 100 14.61 31.98 -8.55
CA SER A 100 14.19 33.39 -8.62
C SER A 100 12.79 33.67 -8.06
N GLN A 101 11.97 32.66 -7.80
CA GLN A 101 10.69 32.83 -7.12
C GLN A 101 10.88 33.08 -5.62
N LEU A 102 11.99 32.62 -5.02
CA LEU A 102 12.28 32.84 -3.60
C LEU A 102 12.46 34.33 -3.29
N GLU A 103 12.99 35.11 -4.25
CA GLU A 103 13.12 36.56 -4.13
C GLU A 103 11.77 37.31 -4.03
N LYS A 104 10.65 36.63 -4.32
CA LYS A 104 9.30 37.20 -4.25
C LYS A 104 8.53 36.78 -3.01
N ILE A 105 9.10 35.91 -2.18
CA ILE A 105 8.44 35.39 -0.99
C ILE A 105 8.77 36.31 0.17
N ASN A 106 7.85 37.21 0.52
CA ASN A 106 8.04 38.19 1.58
C ASN A 106 8.35 37.53 2.93
N MET A 107 7.72 36.39 3.24
CA MET A 107 7.97 35.69 4.50
C MET A 107 9.43 35.22 4.67
N LEU A 108 10.22 35.07 3.60
CA LEU A 108 11.65 34.76 3.73
C LEU A 108 12.48 35.91 4.27
N ASP A 109 11.96 37.14 4.25
CA ASP A 109 12.61 38.33 4.84
C ASP A 109 12.32 38.47 6.34
N TYR A 110 11.22 37.88 6.82
CA TYR A 110 10.69 38.15 8.17
C TYR A 110 10.59 36.92 9.08
N ALA A 111 10.56 35.71 8.52
CA ALA A 111 10.41 34.49 9.30
C ALA A 111 11.59 34.26 10.25
N ASP A 112 11.27 33.95 11.52
CA ASP A 112 12.27 33.55 12.50
C ASP A 112 12.82 32.15 12.24
N VAL A 113 11.95 31.27 11.74
CA VAL A 113 12.28 29.90 11.37
C VAL A 113 11.58 29.53 10.06
N ILE A 114 12.31 28.87 9.17
CA ILE A 114 11.78 28.34 7.91
C ILE A 114 11.75 26.83 7.99
N CYS A 115 10.57 26.28 7.74
CA CYS A 115 10.28 24.85 7.65
C CYS A 115 10.08 24.46 6.19
N LEU A 116 11.06 23.76 5.61
CA LEU A 116 10.95 23.16 4.28
C LEU A 116 10.38 21.74 4.45
N ASN A 117 9.06 21.64 4.52
CA ASN A 117 8.32 20.41 4.76
C ASN A 117 8.14 19.58 3.47
N LYS A 118 7.83 18.29 3.59
CA LYS A 118 7.83 17.29 2.51
C LYS A 118 9.23 17.09 1.93
N PHE A 119 10.21 16.98 2.82
CA PHE A 119 11.61 16.74 2.46
C PHE A 119 11.87 15.37 1.80
N ASP A 120 10.86 14.49 1.77
CA ASP A 120 10.84 13.24 0.99
C ASP A 120 10.71 13.44 -0.53
N LYS A 121 10.38 14.66 -0.98
CA LYS A 121 10.21 14.98 -2.40
C LYS A 121 11.54 15.12 -3.13
N ALA A 122 11.50 14.85 -4.44
CA ALA A 122 12.65 15.06 -5.30
C ALA A 122 13.06 16.54 -5.32
N GLY A 123 14.37 16.81 -5.30
CA GLY A 123 14.90 18.17 -5.27
C GLY A 123 14.87 18.85 -3.89
N ALA A 124 14.52 18.13 -2.81
CA ALA A 124 14.49 18.70 -1.46
C ALA A 124 15.86 19.24 -0.97
N LEU A 125 16.97 18.57 -1.32
CA LEU A 125 18.31 19.05 -0.99
C LEU A 125 18.69 20.33 -1.74
N ASP A 126 18.37 20.39 -3.03
CA ASP A 126 18.58 21.60 -3.85
C ASP A 126 17.72 22.75 -3.33
N ALA A 127 16.47 22.45 -2.99
CA ALA A 127 15.54 23.38 -2.36
C ALA A 127 16.08 23.95 -1.04
N LEU A 128 16.64 23.10 -0.19
CA LEU A 128 17.25 23.53 1.07
C LEU A 128 18.42 24.48 0.82
N HIS A 129 19.28 24.15 -0.15
CA HIS A 129 20.41 24.98 -0.53
C HIS A 129 19.97 26.36 -1.03
N ASP A 130 19.00 26.41 -1.94
CA ASP A 130 18.48 27.65 -2.51
C ASP A 130 17.82 28.54 -1.44
N VAL A 131 17.00 27.94 -0.57
CA VAL A 131 16.32 28.67 0.52
C VAL A 131 17.34 29.22 1.53
N ARG A 132 18.36 28.45 1.91
CA ARG A 132 19.45 28.92 2.79
C ARG A 132 20.22 30.08 2.17
N LYS A 133 20.55 29.98 0.88
CA LYS A 133 21.23 31.04 0.14
C LYS A 133 20.39 32.31 0.08
N GLN A 134 19.09 32.19 -0.17
CA GLN A 134 18.18 33.33 -0.18
C GLN A 134 18.05 33.95 1.22
N TYR A 135 17.90 33.14 2.26
CA TYR A 135 17.81 33.61 3.65
C TYR A 135 19.05 34.41 4.05
N LYS A 136 20.26 33.92 3.72
CA LYS A 136 21.53 34.63 3.95
C LYS A 136 21.56 36.00 3.27
N ARG A 137 21.06 36.10 2.04
CA ARG A 137 20.98 37.36 1.29
C ARG A 137 20.03 38.34 1.95
N ASN A 138 18.82 37.89 2.30
CA ASN A 138 17.79 38.70 2.94
C ASN A 138 18.27 39.29 4.29
N HIS A 139 19.03 38.50 5.05
CA HIS A 139 19.49 38.88 6.39
C HIS A 139 20.94 39.40 6.43
N THR A 140 21.60 39.57 5.27
CA THR A 140 22.99 40.05 5.16
C THR A 140 24.02 39.18 5.92
N LEU A 141 23.76 37.86 6.01
CA LEU A 141 24.57 36.88 6.76
C LEU A 141 25.55 36.13 5.84
N TRP A 142 26.50 36.85 5.25
CA TRP A 142 27.40 36.30 4.22
C TRP A 142 28.36 35.21 4.74
N ASP A 143 28.79 35.33 5.99
CA ASP A 143 29.80 34.44 6.60
C ASP A 143 29.18 33.36 7.53
N ALA A 144 27.86 33.38 7.75
CA ALA A 144 27.18 32.40 8.59
C ALA A 144 27.27 30.99 7.98
N LYS A 145 27.43 29.97 8.80
CA LYS A 145 27.42 28.59 8.31
C LYS A 145 25.98 28.13 8.03
N ASP A 146 25.82 27.18 7.12
CA ASP A 146 24.50 26.70 6.68
C ASP A 146 23.72 26.00 7.81
N ASP A 147 24.42 25.35 8.74
CA ASP A 147 23.87 24.69 9.92
C ASP A 147 23.40 25.68 11.00
N GLU A 148 23.96 26.89 11.03
CA GLU A 148 23.54 27.96 11.96
C GLU A 148 22.25 28.66 11.51
N LEU A 149 21.87 28.53 10.23
CA LEU A 149 20.66 29.17 9.71
C LEU A 149 19.39 28.49 10.25
N PRO A 150 18.32 29.23 10.55
CA PRO A 150 17.05 28.68 11.02
C PRO A 150 16.21 28.14 9.85
N VAL A 151 16.82 27.33 8.97
CA VAL A 151 16.19 26.71 7.80
C VAL A 151 16.32 25.19 7.91
N VAL A 152 15.19 24.54 8.21
CA VAL A 152 15.14 23.11 8.55
C VAL A 152 14.29 22.36 7.52
N GLY A 153 14.82 21.27 6.98
CA GLY A 153 14.07 20.32 6.17
C GLY A 153 13.29 19.36 7.06
N THR A 154 11.99 19.17 6.81
CA THR A 154 11.14 18.33 7.66
C THR A 154 10.23 17.38 6.87
N ILE A 155 9.85 16.27 7.50
CA ILE A 155 8.89 15.32 6.96
C ILE A 155 7.80 15.07 8.01
N ALA A 156 6.83 15.99 8.10
CA ALA A 156 5.75 15.89 9.10
C ALA A 156 4.87 14.63 8.94
N ALA A 157 4.90 13.97 7.78
CA ALA A 157 4.19 12.71 7.54
C ALA A 157 4.91 11.48 8.14
N GLN A 158 6.19 11.61 8.51
CA GLN A 158 6.97 10.57 9.15
C GLN A 158 6.85 10.70 10.67
N PHE A 159 6.45 9.61 11.33
CA PHE A 159 6.43 9.57 12.78
C PHE A 159 7.85 9.69 13.34
N ASN A 160 8.04 10.55 14.34
CA ASN A 160 9.33 10.82 14.97
C ASN A 160 10.42 11.23 13.96
N ASP A 161 10.07 12.13 13.03
CA ASP A 161 11.01 12.74 12.09
C ASP A 161 12.06 13.58 12.82
N ALA A 162 13.34 13.36 12.52
CA ALA A 162 14.46 14.10 13.11
C ALA A 162 14.40 15.59 12.75
N GLY A 163 13.99 15.92 11.53
CA GLY A 163 13.85 17.31 11.07
C GLY A 163 12.76 18.07 11.83
N VAL A 164 11.62 17.44 12.13
CA VAL A 164 10.58 18.05 12.98
C VAL A 164 11.07 18.28 14.41
N ASN A 165 11.88 17.38 14.97
CA ASN A 165 12.48 17.57 16.29
C ASN A 165 13.46 18.76 16.29
N GLU A 166 14.34 18.86 15.28
CA GLU A 166 15.23 20.01 15.11
C GLU A 166 14.42 21.31 14.95
N LEU A 167 13.35 21.31 14.14
CA LEU A 167 12.49 22.48 13.97
C LEU A 167 11.89 22.93 15.31
N PHE A 168 11.48 21.99 16.16
CA PHE A 168 11.00 22.30 17.50
C PHE A 168 12.07 22.94 18.37
N GLU A 169 13.31 22.43 18.36
CA GLU A 169 14.45 23.00 19.09
C GLU A 169 14.74 24.44 18.65
N ARG A 170 14.88 24.67 17.34
CA ARG A 170 15.12 26.01 16.76
C ARG A 170 13.99 26.98 17.11
N LEU A 171 12.74 26.51 17.11
CA LEU A 171 11.60 27.33 17.49
C LEU A 171 11.68 27.72 18.98
N MET A 172 12.01 26.78 19.87
CA MET A 172 12.15 27.06 21.30
C MET A 172 13.34 27.99 21.61
N GLU A 173 14.45 27.86 20.87
CA GLU A 173 15.57 28.82 20.93
C GLU A 173 15.12 30.23 20.57
N LYS A 174 14.41 30.40 19.45
CA LYS A 174 13.91 31.71 19.01
C LYS A 174 12.89 32.30 19.99
N VAL A 175 12.03 31.47 20.58
CA VAL A 175 11.13 31.88 21.65
C VAL A 175 11.93 32.43 22.84
N ASN A 176 12.95 31.71 23.29
CA ASN A 176 13.81 32.17 24.39
C ASN A 176 14.55 33.47 24.05
N GLU A 177 15.17 33.55 22.86
CA GLU A 177 15.92 34.73 22.41
C GLU A 177 15.06 36.00 22.36
N LYS A 178 13.84 35.91 21.82
CA LYS A 178 12.97 37.08 21.62
C LYS A 178 12.11 37.44 22.82
N THR A 179 11.68 36.44 23.61
CA THR A 179 10.72 36.66 24.71
C THR A 179 11.34 36.53 26.10
N GLY A 180 12.53 35.94 26.21
CA GLY A 180 13.16 35.58 27.49
C GLY A 180 12.46 34.44 28.23
N ILE A 181 11.45 33.80 27.63
CA ILE A 181 10.69 32.71 28.24
C ILE A 181 11.40 31.38 27.95
N VAL A 182 11.72 30.65 29.02
CA VAL A 182 12.27 29.30 28.95
C VAL A 182 11.19 28.30 29.38
N PHE A 183 10.84 27.37 28.49
CA PHE A 183 10.00 26.23 28.82
C PHE A 183 10.87 25.11 29.45
N HIS A 184 10.37 24.43 30.48
CA HIS A 184 11.15 23.41 31.20
C HIS A 184 11.48 22.18 30.31
N GLY A 185 12.75 21.78 30.31
CA GLY A 185 13.31 20.63 29.58
C GLY A 185 14.71 20.99 29.06
N GLU A 186 15.63 20.03 28.95
CA GLU A 186 16.88 20.27 28.21
C GLU A 186 16.56 20.30 26.71
N ILE A 187 16.96 21.38 26.02
CA ILE A 187 16.99 21.41 24.56
C ILE A 187 18.21 20.57 24.16
N LEU A 188 17.97 19.29 23.89
CA LEU A 188 18.99 18.41 23.36
C LEU A 188 19.11 18.69 21.86
N HIS A 189 20.15 19.40 21.44
CA HIS A 189 20.36 19.65 20.01
C HIS A 189 20.60 18.32 19.29
N HIS A 190 19.67 17.92 18.42
CA HIS A 190 19.89 16.77 17.56
C HIS A 190 20.88 17.13 16.45
N PRO A 191 21.96 16.35 16.23
CA PRO A 191 23.00 16.68 15.25
C PRO A 191 22.45 16.72 13.81
N HIS A 192 22.81 17.77 13.08
CA HIS A 192 22.28 18.12 11.76
C HIS A 192 22.80 17.22 10.63
N THR A 193 21.95 17.06 9.60
CA THR A 193 22.19 16.65 8.20
C THR A 193 22.29 15.18 7.79
N GLU A 194 22.69 14.21 8.61
CA GLU A 194 22.69 12.79 8.16
C GLU A 194 21.38 12.03 8.49
N GLU A 195 20.64 12.46 9.51
CA GLU A 195 19.48 11.69 10.03
C GLU A 195 18.12 12.08 9.42
N THR A 196 17.97 13.28 8.87
CA THR A 196 16.79 13.65 8.03
C THR A 196 16.89 13.06 6.62
N ALA A 197 17.67 12.00 6.45
CA ALA A 197 17.57 11.13 5.30
C ALA A 197 16.21 10.44 5.36
N SER A 198 15.36 10.66 4.35
CA SER A 198 14.04 10.03 4.22
C SER A 198 14.16 8.55 4.61
N GLN A 199 13.66 8.17 5.79
CA GLN A 199 13.72 6.78 6.20
C GLN A 199 12.86 5.99 5.21
N SER A 200 13.48 4.98 4.58
CA SER A 200 12.82 3.90 3.83
C SER A 200 11.58 4.35 3.04
N THR A 201 11.78 4.95 1.85
CA THR A 201 10.67 5.04 0.89
C THR A 201 10.22 3.62 0.54
N ILE A 202 8.97 3.27 0.85
CA ILE A 202 8.38 1.94 0.53
C ILE A 202 8.58 1.63 -0.96
N ILE A 203 8.41 2.67 -1.80
CA ILE A 203 8.67 2.61 -3.24
C ILE A 203 9.73 3.67 -3.56
N PRO A 204 10.92 3.28 -4.04
CA PRO A 204 11.97 4.25 -4.36
C PRO A 204 11.55 5.10 -5.58
N PRO A 205 12.00 6.37 -5.68
CA PRO A 205 11.64 7.27 -6.77
C PRO A 205 11.83 6.69 -8.17
N LYS A 206 12.89 5.89 -8.38
CA LYS A 206 13.18 5.20 -9.64
C LYS A 206 12.13 4.16 -10.07
N ARG A 207 11.22 3.74 -9.17
CA ARG A 207 10.17 2.74 -9.42
C ARG A 207 8.76 3.32 -9.35
N VAL A 208 8.58 4.63 -9.28
CA VAL A 208 7.23 5.25 -9.18
C VAL A 208 6.30 4.84 -10.34
N ARG A 209 6.86 4.49 -11.51
CA ARG A 209 6.12 4.06 -12.71
C ARG A 209 5.91 2.55 -12.85
N TYR A 210 6.20 1.75 -11.82
CA TYR A 210 6.12 0.28 -11.90
C TYR A 210 4.77 -0.28 -12.40
N LEU A 211 3.64 0.37 -12.07
CA LEU A 211 2.33 -0.06 -12.60
C LEU A 211 2.17 0.20 -14.10
N ALA A 212 2.79 1.25 -14.63
CA ALA A 212 2.84 1.50 -16.06
C ALA A 212 3.74 0.46 -16.75
N GLU A 213 4.90 0.15 -16.17
CA GLU A 213 5.80 -0.91 -16.67
C GLU A 213 5.08 -2.27 -16.74
N ILE A 214 4.26 -2.62 -15.73
CA ILE A 214 3.45 -3.85 -15.72
C ILE A 214 2.42 -3.82 -16.86
N ALA A 215 1.70 -2.71 -17.05
CA ALA A 215 0.70 -2.59 -18.11
C ALA A 215 1.34 -2.67 -19.51
N GLU A 216 2.49 -2.01 -19.71
CA GLU A 216 3.29 -2.09 -20.94
C GLU A 216 3.73 -3.53 -21.19
N THR A 217 4.25 -4.23 -20.17
CA THR A 217 4.67 -5.64 -20.28
C THR A 217 3.52 -6.56 -20.72
N ILE A 218 2.31 -6.36 -20.19
CA ILE A 218 1.13 -7.17 -20.58
C ILE A 218 0.75 -6.89 -22.03
N ALA A 219 0.71 -5.61 -22.44
CA ALA A 219 0.37 -5.24 -23.81
C ALA A 219 1.41 -5.73 -24.83
N GLU A 220 2.70 -5.65 -24.47
CA GLU A 220 3.80 -6.21 -25.27
C GLU A 220 3.67 -7.72 -25.40
N TYR A 221 3.33 -8.42 -24.32
CA TYR A 221 3.08 -9.86 -24.34
C TYR A 221 1.93 -10.21 -25.29
N ASP A 222 0.79 -9.53 -25.21
CA ASP A 222 -0.37 -9.78 -26.08
C ASP A 222 -0.04 -9.52 -27.57
N SER A 223 0.68 -8.42 -27.85
CA SER A 223 1.13 -8.13 -29.21
C SER A 223 2.09 -9.20 -29.74
N TRP A 224 3.01 -9.68 -28.90
CA TRP A 224 3.94 -10.75 -29.25
C TRP A 224 3.21 -12.08 -29.50
N VAL A 225 2.20 -12.42 -28.69
CA VAL A 225 1.35 -13.60 -28.90
C VAL A 225 0.67 -13.54 -30.27
N GLU A 226 0.08 -12.40 -30.64
CA GLU A 226 -0.56 -12.21 -31.93
C GLU A 226 0.42 -12.35 -33.10
N GLU A 227 1.62 -11.80 -32.99
CA GLU A 227 2.67 -11.93 -34.00
C GLU A 227 3.07 -13.40 -34.19
N GLN A 228 3.39 -14.10 -33.10
CA GLN A 228 3.84 -15.48 -33.14
C GLN A 228 2.75 -16.44 -33.62
N SER A 229 1.49 -16.18 -33.24
CA SER A 229 0.34 -16.98 -33.69
C SER A 229 0.11 -16.82 -35.20
N LYS A 230 0.24 -15.60 -35.75
CA LYS A 230 0.17 -15.37 -37.21
C LYS A 230 1.27 -16.11 -37.97
N LEU A 231 2.49 -16.17 -37.42
CA LEU A 231 3.58 -16.94 -38.02
C LEU A 231 3.25 -18.45 -38.01
N ALA A 232 2.71 -18.97 -36.92
CA ALA A 232 2.29 -20.36 -36.81
C ALA A 232 1.15 -20.72 -37.80
N THR A 233 0.15 -19.86 -37.97
CA THR A 233 -0.89 -20.02 -39.02
C THR A 233 -0.28 -20.10 -40.42
N LYS A 234 0.68 -19.22 -40.75
CA LYS A 234 1.37 -19.27 -42.05
C LYS A 234 2.11 -20.58 -42.26
N LEU A 235 2.80 -21.09 -41.23
CA LEU A 235 3.49 -22.38 -41.30
C LEU A 235 2.50 -23.53 -41.49
N TYR A 236 1.36 -23.51 -40.80
CA TYR A 236 0.30 -24.51 -40.98
C TYR A 236 -0.25 -24.53 -42.41
N GLN A 237 -0.49 -23.35 -43.00
CA GLN A 237 -0.96 -23.21 -44.37
C GLN A 237 0.07 -23.73 -45.39
N LEU A 238 1.35 -23.38 -45.21
CA LEU A 238 2.43 -23.86 -46.08
C LEU A 238 2.60 -25.37 -45.99
N ASP A 239 2.50 -25.95 -44.79
CA ASP A 239 2.52 -27.39 -44.57
C ASP A 239 1.37 -28.09 -45.29
N GLY A 240 0.16 -27.53 -45.19
CA GLY A 240 -1.01 -28.01 -45.91
C GLY A 240 -0.81 -28.00 -47.44
N VAL A 241 -0.33 -26.90 -48.01
CA VAL A 241 -0.05 -26.82 -49.46
C VAL A 241 1.04 -27.80 -49.87
N GLN A 242 2.11 -27.92 -49.07
CA GLN A 242 3.20 -28.86 -49.33
C GLN A 242 2.72 -30.32 -49.32
N SER A 243 1.77 -30.66 -48.46
CA SER A 243 1.16 -32.01 -48.41
C SER A 243 0.30 -32.33 -49.63
N LEU A 244 -0.29 -31.32 -50.28
CA LEU A 244 -1.10 -31.46 -51.50
C LEU A 244 -0.25 -31.51 -52.78
N ALA A 245 0.96 -30.95 -52.76
CA ALA A 245 1.87 -31.00 -53.90
C ALA A 245 2.34 -32.45 -54.12
N GLY A 246 2.10 -33.04 -55.29
CA GLY A 246 2.52 -34.41 -55.62
C GLY A 246 4.03 -34.57 -55.73
N GLU A 247 4.54 -35.80 -55.73
CA GLU A 247 5.99 -36.08 -55.85
C GLU A 247 6.61 -35.54 -57.15
N GLU A 248 5.79 -35.40 -58.19
CA GLU A 248 6.18 -34.89 -59.50
C GLU A 248 6.42 -33.36 -59.52
N GLN A 249 5.99 -32.63 -58.47
CA GLN A 249 6.09 -31.17 -58.36
C GLN A 249 7.30 -30.74 -57.52
N HIS A 250 8.48 -31.26 -57.84
CA HIS A 250 9.72 -31.06 -57.05
C HIS A 250 10.08 -29.58 -56.86
N GLU A 251 9.99 -28.77 -57.93
CA GLU A 251 10.34 -27.34 -57.88
C GLU A 251 9.43 -26.54 -56.93
N LEU A 252 8.13 -26.87 -56.90
CA LEU A 252 7.16 -26.25 -56.01
C LEU A 252 7.45 -26.62 -54.55
N ARG A 253 7.70 -27.91 -54.27
CA ARG A 253 8.07 -28.39 -52.93
C ARG A 253 9.35 -27.74 -52.40
N GLU A 254 10.36 -27.55 -53.24
CA GLU A 254 11.61 -26.88 -52.85
C GLU A 254 11.38 -25.41 -52.50
N LYS A 255 10.62 -24.68 -53.32
CA LYS A 255 10.26 -23.27 -53.06
C LYS A 255 9.44 -23.11 -51.78
N LEU A 256 8.47 -24.00 -51.54
CA LEU A 256 7.68 -24.02 -50.31
C LEU A 256 8.54 -24.35 -49.10
N GLY A 257 9.47 -25.31 -49.21
CA GLY A 257 10.41 -25.66 -48.13
C GLY A 257 11.31 -24.49 -47.73
N LYS A 258 11.84 -23.73 -48.69
CA LYS A 258 12.62 -22.50 -48.43
C LYS A 258 11.79 -21.44 -47.71
N LEU A 259 10.55 -21.21 -48.15
CA LEU A 259 9.66 -20.24 -47.52
C LEU A 259 9.26 -20.67 -46.10
N LYS A 260 8.99 -21.97 -45.90
CA LYS A 260 8.68 -22.54 -44.59
C LYS A 260 9.85 -22.36 -43.63
N ALA A 261 11.08 -22.68 -44.04
CA ALA A 261 12.28 -22.48 -43.23
C ALA A 261 12.47 -21.01 -42.80
N ALA A 262 12.28 -20.06 -43.73
CA ALA A 262 12.43 -18.63 -43.44
C ALA A 262 11.37 -18.09 -42.45
N ILE A 263 10.14 -18.59 -42.48
CA ILE A 263 9.10 -18.23 -41.50
C ILE A 263 9.35 -18.95 -40.17
N GLU A 264 9.80 -20.20 -40.24
CA GLU A 264 10.10 -21.00 -39.06
C GLU A 264 11.23 -20.36 -38.24
N GLU A 265 12.24 -19.76 -38.85
CA GLU A 265 13.29 -18.99 -38.14
C GLU A 265 12.75 -17.81 -37.32
N GLN A 266 11.61 -17.22 -37.71
CA GLN A 266 10.98 -16.10 -37.00
C GLN A 266 10.13 -16.55 -35.80
N LEU A 267 9.76 -17.83 -35.74
CA LEU A 267 9.00 -18.39 -34.63
C LEU A 267 9.95 -18.73 -33.48
N VAL A 268 9.65 -18.25 -32.28
CA VAL A 268 10.49 -18.48 -31.09
C VAL A 268 10.59 -19.99 -30.80
N PRO A 269 11.77 -20.53 -30.45
CA PRO A 269 11.95 -21.97 -30.22
C PRO A 269 11.00 -22.59 -29.18
N ALA A 270 10.62 -21.84 -28.14
CA ALA A 270 9.63 -22.29 -27.17
C ALA A 270 8.23 -22.47 -27.81
N ASN A 271 7.82 -21.55 -28.69
CA ASN A 271 6.55 -21.61 -29.41
C ASN A 271 6.50 -22.78 -30.40
N LYS A 272 7.63 -23.09 -31.06
CA LYS A 272 7.76 -24.32 -31.88
C LYS A 272 7.49 -25.58 -31.07
N LYS A 273 8.02 -25.65 -29.85
CA LYS A 273 7.78 -26.80 -28.94
C LYS A 273 6.31 -26.88 -28.51
N LEU A 274 5.64 -25.75 -28.26
CA LEU A 274 4.22 -25.73 -27.95
C LEU A 274 3.35 -26.24 -29.10
N VAL A 275 3.65 -25.83 -30.34
CA VAL A 275 2.91 -26.31 -31.52
C VAL A 275 3.18 -27.79 -31.79
N SER A 276 4.44 -28.20 -31.82
CA SER A 276 4.81 -29.62 -32.09
C SER A 276 4.38 -30.58 -30.98
N GLY A 277 4.36 -30.13 -29.73
CA GLY A 277 3.94 -30.90 -28.55
C GLY A 277 2.42 -30.97 -28.33
N TRP A 278 1.61 -30.32 -29.18
CA TRP A 278 0.15 -30.28 -29.00
C TRP A 278 -0.49 -31.68 -29.03
N ALA A 279 0.02 -32.57 -29.90
CA ALA A 279 -0.47 -33.95 -29.98
C ALA A 279 -0.22 -34.72 -28.67
N ASP A 280 0.94 -34.52 -28.04
CA ASP A 280 1.29 -35.14 -26.77
C ASP A 280 0.43 -34.58 -25.62
N MET A 281 0.09 -33.28 -25.66
CA MET A 281 -0.83 -32.68 -24.71
C MET A 281 -2.24 -33.28 -24.84
N LEU A 282 -2.74 -33.43 -26.07
CA LEU A 282 -4.02 -34.10 -26.33
C LEU A 282 -4.02 -35.55 -25.83
N ASP A 283 -2.92 -36.29 -26.02
CA ASP A 283 -2.80 -37.67 -25.53
C ASP A 283 -2.78 -37.71 -23.99
N ARG A 284 -2.00 -36.84 -23.35
CA ARG A 284 -1.90 -36.75 -21.89
C ARG A 284 -3.28 -36.59 -21.24
N TYR A 285 -4.13 -35.72 -21.79
CA TYR A 285 -5.48 -35.47 -21.26
C TYR A 285 -6.55 -36.47 -21.73
N LYS A 286 -6.21 -37.42 -22.59
CA LYS A 286 -7.07 -38.58 -22.93
C LYS A 286 -6.84 -39.79 -22.01
N LYS A 287 -5.76 -39.80 -21.23
CA LYS A 287 -5.45 -40.87 -20.27
C LYS A 287 -6.50 -40.92 -19.16
N GLU A 288 -6.58 -42.06 -18.47
CA GLU A 288 -7.50 -42.25 -17.34
C GLU A 288 -7.07 -41.42 -16.12
N PHE A 289 -5.76 -41.30 -15.89
CA PHE A 289 -5.17 -40.59 -14.76
C PHE A 289 -4.19 -39.51 -15.21
N TYR A 290 -4.20 -38.41 -14.47
CA TYR A 290 -3.16 -37.40 -14.49
C TYR A 290 -2.12 -37.74 -13.42
N GLU A 291 -0.90 -38.02 -13.84
CA GLU A 291 0.21 -38.39 -12.96
C GLU A 291 1.18 -37.22 -12.83
N PHE A 292 1.48 -36.83 -11.60
CA PHE A 292 2.50 -35.81 -11.33
C PHE A 292 3.24 -36.10 -10.03
N LYS A 293 4.52 -35.72 -9.99
CA LYS A 293 5.39 -35.93 -8.83
C LYS A 293 5.34 -34.70 -7.91
N VAL A 294 4.99 -34.92 -6.64
CA VAL A 294 5.07 -33.91 -5.58
C VAL A 294 6.08 -34.39 -4.55
N ARG A 295 7.24 -33.72 -4.49
CA ARG A 295 8.40 -34.17 -3.70
C ARG A 295 8.75 -35.62 -4.08
N ASP A 296 8.64 -36.58 -3.17
CA ASP A 296 8.98 -37.99 -3.41
C ASP A 296 7.76 -38.89 -3.70
N LYS A 297 6.56 -38.31 -3.84
CA LYS A 297 5.32 -39.06 -4.09
C LYS A 297 4.79 -38.82 -5.51
N ILE A 298 4.42 -39.90 -6.18
CA ILE A 298 3.63 -39.84 -7.42
C ILE A 298 2.16 -39.76 -7.01
N ILE A 299 1.49 -38.70 -7.45
CA ILE A 299 0.06 -38.49 -7.23
C ILE A 299 -0.66 -38.80 -8.54
N ASN A 300 -1.61 -39.73 -8.47
CA ASN A 300 -2.48 -40.10 -9.57
C ASN A 300 -3.89 -39.61 -9.29
N GLN A 301 -4.42 -38.76 -10.17
CA GLN A 301 -5.79 -38.25 -10.06
C GLN A 301 -6.59 -38.60 -11.32
N PRO A 302 -7.83 -39.06 -11.19
CA PRO A 302 -8.64 -39.39 -12.36
C PRO A 302 -8.91 -38.14 -13.19
N LEU A 303 -8.79 -38.24 -14.52
CA LEU A 303 -9.06 -37.16 -15.47
C LEU A 303 -10.53 -37.06 -15.87
N THR A 304 -11.35 -38.05 -15.50
CA THR A 304 -12.77 -38.09 -15.84
C THR A 304 -13.60 -38.45 -14.61
N TYR A 305 -14.90 -38.16 -14.68
CA TYR A 305 -15.89 -38.71 -13.77
C TYR A 305 -17.11 -39.19 -14.55
N LYS A 306 -17.81 -40.19 -14.01
CA LYS A 306 -19.00 -40.77 -14.65
C LYS A 306 -20.27 -40.18 -14.03
N SER A 307 -21.15 -39.63 -14.85
CA SER A 307 -22.45 -39.12 -14.41
C SER A 307 -23.42 -40.24 -14.03
N LEU A 308 -24.52 -39.90 -13.37
CA LEU A 308 -25.61 -40.85 -13.05
C LEU A 308 -26.20 -41.51 -14.31
N SER A 309 -26.25 -40.79 -15.43
CA SER A 309 -26.70 -41.30 -16.73
C SER A 309 -25.64 -42.14 -17.47
N GLY A 310 -24.45 -42.29 -16.88
CA GLY A 310 -23.35 -43.07 -17.44
C GLY A 310 -22.41 -42.31 -18.38
N THR A 311 -22.62 -41.01 -18.61
CA THR A 311 -21.74 -40.17 -19.44
C THR A 311 -20.39 -39.97 -18.75
N ILE A 312 -19.30 -40.21 -19.48
CA ILE A 312 -17.94 -39.92 -19.02
C ILE A 312 -17.64 -38.44 -19.31
N ILE A 313 -17.34 -37.67 -18.28
CA ILE A 313 -17.10 -36.22 -18.37
C ILE A 313 -15.64 -35.94 -17.99
N PRO A 314 -14.85 -35.36 -18.91
CA PRO A 314 -13.49 -34.91 -18.61
C PRO A 314 -13.46 -33.77 -17.60
N LYS A 315 -12.48 -33.77 -16.69
CA LYS A 315 -12.21 -32.67 -15.75
C LYS A 315 -11.64 -31.44 -16.46
N VAL A 316 -10.89 -31.64 -17.53
CA VAL A 316 -10.31 -30.59 -18.39
C VAL A 316 -10.66 -30.91 -19.84
N LEU A 317 -11.24 -29.95 -20.56
CA LEU A 317 -11.60 -30.08 -21.97
C LEU A 317 -10.66 -29.22 -22.82
N LEU A 318 -10.02 -29.85 -23.79
CA LEU A 318 -9.11 -29.18 -24.73
C LEU A 318 -9.86 -28.70 -25.98
N PRO A 319 -9.44 -27.56 -26.58
CA PRO A 319 -10.03 -27.10 -27.82
C PRO A 319 -9.77 -28.06 -28.99
N LYS A 320 -10.65 -28.02 -30.00
CA LYS A 320 -10.56 -28.83 -31.22
C LYS A 320 -9.94 -28.07 -32.40
N TYR A 321 -9.05 -27.12 -32.11
CA TYR A 321 -8.37 -26.32 -33.13
C TYR A 321 -7.49 -27.19 -34.02
N LYS A 322 -7.35 -26.77 -35.27
CA LYS A 322 -6.46 -27.40 -36.26
C LYS A 322 -5.35 -26.46 -36.72
N ASP A 323 -5.65 -25.17 -36.82
CA ASP A 323 -4.68 -24.15 -37.16
C ASP A 323 -3.62 -24.03 -36.05
N TRP A 324 -2.35 -24.02 -36.44
CA TRP A 324 -1.25 -23.93 -35.48
C TRP A 324 -1.20 -22.57 -34.77
N GLY A 325 -1.70 -21.50 -35.39
CA GLY A 325 -1.83 -20.19 -34.76
C GLY A 325 -2.90 -20.16 -33.68
N ASP A 326 -4.09 -20.71 -33.93
CA ASP A 326 -5.14 -20.84 -32.90
C ASP A 326 -4.66 -21.68 -31.71
N ILE A 327 -3.98 -22.79 -31.98
CA ILE A 327 -3.39 -23.66 -30.95
C ILE A 327 -2.34 -22.90 -30.13
N LEU A 328 -1.44 -22.16 -30.79
CA LEU A 328 -0.39 -21.42 -30.10
C LEU A 328 -0.97 -20.27 -29.28
N LYS A 329 -1.90 -19.50 -29.86
CA LYS A 329 -2.58 -18.40 -29.17
C LYS A 329 -3.27 -18.89 -27.91
N TRP A 330 -4.02 -19.97 -28.00
CA TRP A 330 -4.70 -20.56 -26.85
C TRP A 330 -3.71 -21.02 -25.76
N GLN A 331 -2.63 -21.70 -26.14
CA GLN A 331 -1.59 -22.13 -25.19
C GLN A 331 -0.84 -20.95 -24.54
N LEU A 332 -0.75 -19.80 -25.20
CA LEU A 332 -0.08 -18.62 -24.64
C LEU A 332 -1.01 -17.74 -23.79
N GLN A 333 -2.32 -17.70 -24.05
CA GLN A 333 -3.25 -16.83 -23.31
C GLN A 333 -4.11 -17.57 -22.28
N GLU A 334 -4.51 -18.81 -22.55
CA GLU A 334 -5.58 -19.50 -21.81
C GLU A 334 -5.28 -20.99 -21.58
N ASN A 335 -4.00 -21.34 -21.47
CA ASN A 335 -3.54 -22.72 -21.36
C ASN A 335 -4.28 -23.56 -20.29
N VAL A 336 -4.07 -24.86 -20.31
CA VAL A 336 -4.57 -25.79 -19.30
C VAL A 336 -4.22 -25.32 -17.87
N PRO A 337 -5.05 -25.64 -16.86
CA PRO A 337 -4.71 -25.36 -15.47
C PRO A 337 -3.34 -25.93 -15.11
N GLY A 338 -2.58 -25.22 -14.29
CA GLY A 338 -1.23 -25.61 -13.87
C GLY A 338 -0.13 -25.32 -14.88
N GLU A 339 -0.44 -24.74 -16.04
CA GLU A 339 0.53 -24.26 -17.02
C GLU A 339 0.39 -22.76 -17.26
N PHE A 340 1.50 -22.08 -17.57
CA PHE A 340 1.52 -20.64 -17.84
C PHE A 340 0.55 -20.31 -19.00
N PRO A 341 -0.19 -19.18 -18.93
CA PRO A 341 -0.18 -18.12 -17.91
C PRO A 341 -1.08 -18.37 -16.70
N PHE A 342 -1.50 -19.63 -16.48
CA PHE A 342 -2.33 -20.08 -15.34
C PHE A 342 -3.75 -19.49 -15.33
N THR A 343 -4.23 -18.99 -16.47
CA THR A 343 -5.58 -18.41 -16.63
C THR A 343 -6.67 -19.34 -16.13
N ALA A 344 -6.56 -20.65 -16.42
CA ALA A 344 -7.53 -21.65 -16.00
C ALA A 344 -7.28 -22.20 -14.58
N GLY A 345 -6.23 -21.75 -13.89
CA GLY A 345 -5.88 -22.14 -12.52
C GLY A 345 -4.38 -22.42 -12.36
N VAL A 346 -3.88 -22.21 -11.14
CA VAL A 346 -2.45 -22.43 -10.80
C VAL A 346 -2.08 -23.90 -10.54
N PHE A 347 -3.08 -24.78 -10.43
CA PHE A 347 -2.89 -26.22 -10.22
C PHE A 347 -3.50 -27.02 -11.37
N PRO A 348 -2.88 -28.13 -11.80
CA PRO A 348 -3.40 -28.96 -12.89
C PRO A 348 -4.83 -29.49 -12.66
N LEU A 349 -5.13 -29.85 -11.41
CA LEU A 349 -6.43 -30.34 -10.99
C LEU A 349 -6.75 -29.80 -9.59
N LYS A 350 -8.03 -29.69 -9.27
CA LYS A 350 -8.50 -29.35 -7.92
C LYS A 350 -8.10 -30.44 -6.93
N ARG A 351 -7.78 -30.06 -5.69
CA ARG A 351 -7.46 -31.04 -4.63
C ARG A 351 -8.65 -31.95 -4.35
N GLU A 352 -8.37 -33.23 -4.14
CA GLU A 352 -9.34 -34.20 -3.64
C GLU A 352 -9.25 -34.26 -2.10
N GLY A 353 -10.40 -34.23 -1.41
CA GLY A 353 -10.48 -34.33 0.05
C GLY A 353 -10.28 -33.04 0.84
N GLU A 354 -9.93 -31.93 0.20
CA GLU A 354 -9.89 -30.60 0.81
C GLU A 354 -10.75 -29.63 -0.01
N ASP A 355 -12.01 -29.48 0.40
CA ASP A 355 -12.90 -28.49 -0.19
C ASP A 355 -12.34 -27.07 0.06
N PRO A 356 -12.36 -26.16 -0.93
CA PRO A 356 -11.91 -24.78 -0.74
C PRO A 356 -12.70 -24.01 0.33
N THR A 357 -13.89 -24.49 0.70
CA THR A 357 -14.76 -23.89 1.72
C THR A 357 -13.96 -23.52 2.96
N ARG A 358 -14.03 -22.23 3.32
CA ARG A 358 -13.43 -21.68 4.52
C ARG A 358 -14.51 -20.95 5.30
N MET A 359 -14.77 -21.42 6.52
CA MET A 359 -15.92 -20.98 7.30
C MET A 359 -15.58 -19.72 8.09
N PHE A 360 -16.24 -18.61 7.75
CA PHE A 360 -16.12 -17.33 8.44
C PHE A 360 -16.94 -17.34 9.73
N ALA A 361 -16.29 -17.09 10.87
CA ALA A 361 -16.95 -17.02 12.16
C ALA A 361 -16.25 -16.02 13.10
N GLY A 362 -17.06 -15.37 13.93
CA GLY A 362 -16.63 -14.43 14.95
C GLY A 362 -17.84 -13.76 15.55
N GLU A 363 -18.12 -14.02 16.82
CA GLU A 363 -19.22 -13.41 17.56
C GLU A 363 -19.01 -13.57 19.07
N GLY A 364 -19.13 -12.49 19.82
CA GLY A 364 -19.02 -12.48 21.27
C GLY A 364 -17.59 -12.73 21.75
N GLY A 365 -17.44 -13.47 22.84
CA GLY A 365 -16.14 -13.85 23.39
C GLY A 365 -15.45 -15.02 22.66
N PRO A 366 -14.17 -15.26 22.97
CA PRO A 366 -13.36 -16.30 22.31
C PRO A 366 -13.99 -17.69 22.40
N GLU A 367 -14.58 -18.06 23.54
CA GLU A 367 -15.18 -19.39 23.74
C GLU A 367 -16.44 -19.60 22.90
N ARG A 368 -17.25 -18.54 22.68
CA ARG A 368 -18.44 -18.64 21.81
C ARG A 368 -18.03 -18.87 20.37
N THR A 369 -17.01 -18.14 19.90
CA THR A 369 -16.48 -18.30 18.55
C THR A 369 -15.77 -19.64 18.38
N ASN A 370 -15.03 -20.10 19.39
CA ASN A 370 -14.44 -21.43 19.42
C ASN A 370 -15.48 -22.55 19.24
N ARG A 371 -16.60 -22.49 19.99
CA ARG A 371 -17.72 -23.43 19.82
C ARG A 371 -18.26 -23.41 18.39
N ARG A 372 -18.34 -22.23 17.77
CA ARG A 372 -18.75 -22.11 16.36
C ARG A 372 -17.74 -22.75 15.43
N PHE A 373 -16.44 -22.56 15.63
CA PHE A 373 -15.40 -23.21 14.83
C PHE A 373 -15.48 -24.74 14.90
N HIS A 374 -15.68 -25.30 16.09
CA HIS A 374 -15.86 -26.75 16.25
C HIS A 374 -17.11 -27.24 15.53
N TYR A 375 -18.22 -26.51 15.63
CA TYR A 375 -19.46 -26.84 14.93
C TYR A 375 -19.30 -26.83 13.40
N VAL A 376 -18.73 -25.75 12.83
CA VAL A 376 -18.64 -25.61 11.36
C VAL A 376 -17.57 -26.50 10.73
N SER A 377 -16.61 -26.98 11.52
CA SER A 377 -15.55 -27.88 11.05
C SER A 377 -15.82 -29.35 11.40
N LEU A 378 -16.96 -29.67 12.01
CA LEU A 378 -17.33 -31.02 12.39
C LEU A 378 -17.38 -31.94 11.15
N GLY A 379 -16.78 -33.12 11.26
CA GLY A 379 -16.72 -34.10 10.17
C GLY A 379 -15.80 -33.74 8.99
N GLN A 380 -15.22 -32.53 8.97
CA GLN A 380 -14.30 -32.14 7.89
C GLN A 380 -12.89 -32.70 8.14
N PRO A 381 -12.25 -33.33 7.13
CA PRO A 381 -10.91 -33.91 7.26
C PRO A 381 -9.80 -32.85 7.35
N ALA A 382 -10.05 -31.62 6.88
CA ALA A 382 -9.16 -30.47 7.00
C ALA A 382 -9.89 -29.36 7.77
N LYS A 383 -9.19 -28.70 8.70
CA LYS A 383 -9.75 -27.62 9.54
C LYS A 383 -9.35 -26.28 8.95
N ARG A 384 -10.24 -25.65 8.19
CA ARG A 384 -10.00 -24.36 7.52
C ARG A 384 -10.82 -23.25 8.17
N LEU A 385 -10.26 -22.63 9.20
CA LEU A 385 -10.93 -21.59 9.99
C LEU A 385 -10.77 -20.21 9.34
N SER A 386 -11.76 -19.33 9.50
CA SER A 386 -11.64 -17.90 9.19
C SER A 386 -12.25 -17.04 10.28
N THR A 387 -11.41 -16.23 10.91
CA THR A 387 -11.74 -15.45 12.10
C THR A 387 -12.13 -14.02 11.74
N ALA A 388 -13.29 -13.60 12.23
CA ALA A 388 -13.77 -12.21 12.20
C ALA A 388 -13.60 -11.57 13.58
N PHE A 389 -12.94 -10.42 13.67
CA PHE A 389 -12.78 -9.67 14.94
C PHE A 389 -13.82 -8.57 15.08
N ASP A 390 -14.20 -8.25 16.32
CA ASP A 390 -15.10 -7.13 16.59
C ASP A 390 -14.45 -5.78 16.25
N SER A 391 -15.24 -4.71 16.21
CA SER A 391 -14.68 -3.38 15.86
C SER A 391 -13.67 -2.86 16.89
N VAL A 392 -13.66 -3.38 18.13
CA VAL A 392 -12.77 -2.91 19.19
C VAL A 392 -11.36 -3.48 18.94
N THR A 393 -11.27 -4.79 18.76
CA THR A 393 -10.05 -5.50 18.34
C THR A 393 -9.57 -5.05 16.97
N LEU A 394 -10.45 -4.80 15.99
CA LEU A 394 -10.06 -4.32 14.65
C LEU A 394 -9.30 -2.97 14.69
N TYR A 395 -9.53 -2.16 15.71
CA TYR A 395 -8.86 -0.88 15.93
C TYR A 395 -7.71 -0.95 16.95
N GLY A 396 -7.42 -2.13 17.50
CA GLY A 396 -6.31 -2.33 18.45
C GLY A 396 -6.58 -1.76 19.84
N GLU A 397 -7.85 -1.62 20.20
CA GLU A 397 -8.29 -1.10 21.50
C GLU A 397 -8.67 -2.24 22.44
N ASP A 398 -8.57 -1.99 23.74
CA ASP A 398 -9.08 -2.90 24.77
C ASP A 398 -10.59 -2.68 25.02
N PRO A 399 -11.35 -3.72 25.38
CA PRO A 399 -12.73 -3.58 25.81
C PRO A 399 -12.81 -2.71 27.08
N ALA A 400 -13.74 -1.76 27.10
CA ALA A 400 -13.89 -0.81 28.21
C ALA A 400 -15.37 -0.53 28.53
N TYR A 401 -15.66 -0.08 29.74
CA TYR A 401 -17.01 0.31 30.18
C TYR A 401 -17.54 1.59 29.52
N ARG A 402 -16.67 2.37 28.87
CA ARG A 402 -17.06 3.59 28.17
C ARG A 402 -18.09 3.23 27.08
N PRO A 403 -19.29 3.85 27.03
CA PRO A 403 -20.39 3.37 26.19
C PRO A 403 -20.07 3.26 24.69
N ASP A 404 -19.17 4.11 24.18
CA ASP A 404 -18.68 4.12 22.80
C ASP A 404 -17.86 2.87 22.43
N ILE A 405 -17.26 2.21 23.44
CA ILE A 405 -16.54 0.93 23.32
C ILE A 405 -17.47 -0.21 23.73
N TYR A 406 -18.06 -0.15 24.93
CA TYR A 406 -18.80 -1.26 25.55
C TYR A 406 -19.90 -1.82 24.63
N GLY A 407 -20.68 -0.95 23.98
CA GLY A 407 -21.76 -1.37 23.09
C GLY A 407 -21.31 -2.06 21.79
N LYS A 408 -20.00 -2.11 21.53
CA LYS A 408 -19.40 -2.72 20.34
C LYS A 408 -18.62 -4.01 20.63
N VAL A 409 -18.28 -4.25 21.89
CA VAL A 409 -17.50 -5.43 22.31
C VAL A 409 -18.23 -6.72 21.94
N GLY A 410 -17.59 -7.59 21.16
CA GLY A 410 -18.12 -8.87 20.69
C GLY A 410 -19.23 -8.77 19.63
N ASN A 411 -19.54 -7.57 19.13
CA ASN A 411 -20.49 -7.37 18.05
C ASN A 411 -19.79 -7.39 16.69
N SER A 412 -20.41 -8.03 15.71
CA SER A 412 -19.88 -8.19 14.34
C SER A 412 -18.53 -8.91 14.25
N GLY A 413 -18.11 -9.59 15.33
CA GLY A 413 -16.85 -10.32 15.40
C GLY A 413 -16.55 -10.79 16.82
N VAL A 414 -15.45 -11.53 16.96
CA VAL A 414 -14.94 -11.99 18.26
C VAL A 414 -14.09 -10.92 18.92
N SER A 415 -14.28 -10.71 20.23
CA SER A 415 -13.46 -9.79 21.02
C SER A 415 -12.20 -10.52 21.52
N ILE A 416 -11.03 -10.05 21.10
CA ILE A 416 -9.71 -10.58 21.47
C ILE A 416 -8.85 -9.39 21.90
N ALA A 417 -8.53 -9.31 23.19
CA ALA A 417 -7.70 -8.25 23.75
C ALA A 417 -6.32 -8.79 24.19
N THR A 418 -6.26 -10.07 24.54
CA THR A 418 -5.06 -10.70 25.09
C THR A 418 -4.62 -11.94 24.32
N VAL A 419 -3.38 -12.37 24.54
CA VAL A 419 -2.89 -13.67 24.06
C VAL A 419 -3.72 -14.84 24.61
N ASP A 420 -4.21 -14.74 25.84
CA ASP A 420 -5.03 -15.80 26.45
C ASP A 420 -6.40 -15.92 25.76
N ASP A 421 -6.95 -14.82 25.26
CA ASP A 421 -8.17 -14.86 24.44
C ASP A 421 -7.92 -15.56 23.11
N ALA A 422 -6.76 -15.34 22.48
CA ALA A 422 -6.37 -16.08 21.27
C ALA A 422 -6.19 -17.58 21.55
N LYS A 423 -5.63 -17.97 22.71
CA LYS A 423 -5.53 -19.38 23.13
C LYS A 423 -6.91 -20.00 23.30
N LYS A 424 -7.82 -19.34 23.99
CA LYS A 424 -9.22 -19.79 24.15
C LYS A 424 -9.92 -19.93 22.81
N LEU A 425 -9.72 -18.97 21.90
CA LEU A 425 -10.34 -18.95 20.57
C LEU A 425 -9.99 -20.19 19.75
N TYR A 426 -8.74 -20.66 19.81
CA TYR A 426 -8.26 -21.80 19.01
C TYR A 426 -8.08 -23.10 19.81
N SER A 427 -8.55 -23.15 21.06
CA SER A 427 -8.50 -24.34 21.88
C SER A 427 -9.18 -25.55 21.20
N GLY A 428 -8.52 -26.71 21.24
CA GLY A 428 -8.98 -27.94 20.59
C GLY A 428 -8.65 -28.07 19.10
N PHE A 429 -7.99 -27.08 18.49
CA PHE A 429 -7.41 -27.18 17.15
C PHE A 429 -5.88 -27.24 17.26
N ASP A 430 -5.24 -28.27 16.70
CA ASP A 430 -3.78 -28.31 16.57
C ASP A 430 -3.36 -27.35 15.47
N LEU A 431 -2.83 -26.18 15.86
CA LEU A 431 -2.44 -25.11 14.95
C LEU A 431 -1.20 -25.47 14.09
N CYS A 432 -0.46 -26.52 14.47
CA CYS A 432 0.70 -27.01 13.72
C CYS A 432 0.38 -28.24 12.85
N ASP A 433 -0.86 -28.74 12.88
CA ASP A 433 -1.27 -29.86 12.01
C ASP A 433 -1.26 -29.42 10.53
N PRO A 434 -0.65 -30.19 9.61
CA PRO A 434 -0.61 -29.85 8.18
C PRO A 434 -2.00 -29.77 7.49
N LYS A 435 -3.06 -30.26 8.13
CA LYS A 435 -4.46 -30.17 7.69
C LYS A 435 -5.25 -29.07 8.40
N THR A 436 -4.62 -28.30 9.30
CA THR A 436 -5.22 -27.13 9.95
C THR A 436 -4.67 -25.85 9.34
N SER A 437 -5.55 -24.93 8.98
CA SER A 437 -5.15 -23.58 8.56
C SER A 437 -6.14 -22.54 9.10
N VAL A 438 -5.60 -21.49 9.70
CA VAL A 438 -6.38 -20.38 10.23
C VAL A 438 -6.14 -19.15 9.38
N SER A 439 -7.22 -18.51 8.94
CA SER A 439 -7.22 -17.19 8.34
C SER A 439 -7.78 -16.21 9.35
N MET A 440 -7.19 -15.03 9.48
CA MET A 440 -7.62 -14.00 10.42
C MET A 440 -7.74 -12.68 9.65
N THR A 441 -8.93 -12.07 9.63
CA THR A 441 -9.15 -10.82 8.89
C THR A 441 -8.88 -9.62 9.80
N ILE A 442 -7.66 -9.08 9.75
CA ILE A 442 -7.19 -7.96 10.56
C ILE A 442 -6.26 -7.05 9.75
N ASN A 443 -6.27 -5.74 10.04
CA ASN A 443 -5.49 -4.73 9.30
C ASN A 443 -4.55 -3.96 10.25
N GLY A 444 -5.02 -2.86 10.87
CA GLY A 444 -4.21 -1.96 11.68
C GLY A 444 -3.34 -2.66 12.73
N PRO A 445 -3.93 -3.42 13.66
CA PRO A 445 -3.17 -4.13 14.69
C PRO A 445 -2.76 -5.55 14.25
N ALA A 446 -2.72 -5.86 12.95
CA ALA A 446 -2.37 -7.18 12.45
C ALA A 446 -1.04 -7.75 13.01
N PRO A 447 0.05 -6.97 13.14
CA PRO A 447 1.29 -7.48 13.74
C PRO A 447 1.10 -7.96 15.18
N MET A 448 0.28 -7.27 15.98
CA MET A 448 -0.03 -7.64 17.36
C MET A 448 -0.85 -8.94 17.41
N LEU A 449 -1.93 -9.04 16.63
CA LEU A 449 -2.77 -10.24 16.60
C LEU A 449 -2.04 -11.44 16.01
N LEU A 450 -1.13 -11.23 15.05
CA LEU A 450 -0.23 -12.26 14.55
C LEU A 450 0.71 -12.77 15.65
N ALA A 451 1.26 -11.87 16.47
CA ALA A 451 2.08 -12.26 17.61
C ALA A 451 1.26 -13.09 18.63
N PHE A 452 0.00 -12.72 18.91
CA PHE A 452 -0.87 -13.52 19.77
C PHE A 452 -1.10 -14.92 19.19
N PHE A 453 -1.38 -15.03 17.88
CA PHE A 453 -1.58 -16.31 17.21
C PHE A 453 -0.32 -17.19 17.23
N MET A 454 0.86 -16.61 16.94
CA MET A 454 2.12 -17.34 16.96
C MET A 454 2.45 -17.86 18.36
N ASN A 455 2.25 -17.03 19.40
CA ASN A 455 2.44 -17.47 20.79
C ASN A 455 1.43 -18.56 21.17
N ALA A 456 0.16 -18.44 20.78
CA ALA A 456 -0.83 -19.50 21.01
C ALA A 456 -0.43 -20.83 20.34
N ALA A 457 0.10 -20.80 19.11
CA ALA A 457 0.57 -22.00 18.41
C ALA A 457 1.83 -22.61 19.06
N ILE A 458 2.77 -21.78 19.49
CA ILE A 458 3.98 -22.21 20.21
C ILE A 458 3.59 -22.85 21.55
N ASP A 459 2.77 -22.16 22.34
CA ASP A 459 2.33 -22.64 23.65
C ASP A 459 1.58 -23.97 23.55
N GLN A 460 0.74 -24.17 22.53
CA GLN A 460 0.09 -25.46 22.26
C GLN A 460 1.08 -26.61 22.09
N GLN A 461 2.25 -26.39 21.47
CA GLN A 461 3.25 -27.44 21.32
C GLN A 461 4.10 -27.62 22.58
N CYS A 462 4.36 -26.55 23.32
CA CYS A 462 5.02 -26.61 24.62
C CYS A 462 4.18 -27.40 25.63
N GLU A 463 2.87 -27.18 25.70
CA GLU A 463 1.93 -27.85 26.62
C GLU A 463 1.73 -29.35 26.33
N LYS A 464 2.21 -29.86 25.18
CA LYS A 464 2.19 -31.30 24.86
C LYS A 464 3.29 -32.09 25.59
N TYR A 465 4.35 -31.41 26.05
CA TYR A 465 5.49 -31.98 26.76
C TYR A 465 5.54 -31.50 28.20
#